data_AF-A0A7Y5U061-F1
#
_entry.id   AF-A0A7Y5U061-F1
#
_cell.length_a   1.000
_cell.length_b   1.000
_cell.length_c   1.000
_cell.angle_alpha   90.00
_cell.angle_beta   90.00
_cell.angle_gamma   90.00
#
_symmetry.space_group_name_H-M   'P 1'
#
loop_
_entity.id
_entity.type
_entity.pdbx_description
1 polymer ?
#
loop_
_entity_poly.entity_id
_entity_poly.type
_entity_poly.pdbx_seq_one_letter_code
_entity_poly.pdbx_strand_id
1 'polypeptide(L)'
;MPADPNAPPAVPVPDYRPVERFWPYVDLPEQPADDELAALNPELSEALFGTPKLPFSVTLEFSPFEAPDLARALEIARASAEYRELGTGERRRYRARFFPRDAVRLRDLFEIVGRYDTTDVLIDDRPVPYARELWLPLIWFLIR
;
A
#
# COMPACT_ATOMS: atom_id res chain seq x y z
N MET A 1 -44.03 -6.95 -18.08
CA MET A 1 -42.77 -6.22 -17.84
C MET A 1 -41.67 -7.27 -17.77
N PRO A 2 -40.74 -7.33 -18.75
CA PRO A 2 -39.63 -8.27 -18.70
C PRO A 2 -38.70 -7.88 -17.54
N ALA A 3 -38.33 -8.84 -16.71
CA ALA A 3 -37.38 -8.63 -15.61
C ALA A 3 -36.00 -8.32 -16.20
N ASP A 4 -35.34 -7.32 -15.65
CA ASP A 4 -33.99 -6.92 -16.03
C ASP A 4 -33.02 -8.09 -15.77
N PRO A 5 -32.31 -8.61 -16.78
CA PRO A 5 -31.39 -9.73 -16.62
C PRO A 5 -30.18 -9.42 -15.73
N ASN A 6 -29.95 -8.15 -15.36
CA ASN A 6 -28.90 -7.71 -14.43
C ASN A 6 -29.41 -7.42 -13.01
N ALA A 7 -30.65 -7.76 -12.69
CA ALA A 7 -31.14 -7.61 -11.32
C ALA A 7 -30.39 -8.59 -10.38
N PRO A 8 -29.70 -8.11 -9.34
CA PRO A 8 -29.07 -9.00 -8.37
C PRO A 8 -30.13 -9.89 -7.71
N PRO A 9 -29.83 -11.17 -7.44
CA PRO A 9 -30.79 -12.09 -6.85
C PRO A 9 -31.25 -11.56 -5.48
N ALA A 10 -32.55 -11.62 -5.22
CA ALA A 10 -33.11 -11.28 -3.93
C ALA A 10 -32.62 -12.31 -2.89
N VAL A 11 -31.57 -11.96 -2.17
CA VAL A 11 -31.06 -12.78 -1.07
C VAL A 11 -31.99 -12.59 0.12
N PRO A 12 -32.66 -13.64 0.63
CA PRO A 12 -33.50 -13.53 1.81
C PRO A 12 -32.62 -13.14 3.01
N VAL A 13 -32.99 -12.04 3.68
CA VAL A 13 -32.32 -11.59 4.90
C VAL A 13 -32.71 -12.56 6.03
N PRO A 14 -31.75 -13.20 6.73
CA PRO A 14 -32.07 -14.10 7.83
C PRO A 14 -32.77 -13.39 9.00
N ASP A 15 -33.80 -14.02 9.59
CA ASP A 15 -34.54 -13.48 10.74
C ASP A 15 -33.72 -13.37 12.04
N TYR A 16 -32.54 -14.01 12.08
CA TYR A 16 -31.68 -14.05 13.25
C TYR A 16 -30.24 -13.70 12.88
N ARG A 17 -29.75 -12.60 13.45
CA ARG A 17 -28.35 -12.17 13.40
C ARG A 17 -27.72 -12.42 14.78
N PRO A 18 -26.68 -13.25 14.91
CA PRO A 18 -25.95 -13.43 16.17
C PRO A 18 -25.45 -12.10 16.72
N VAL A 19 -25.37 -11.96 18.05
CA VAL A 19 -24.98 -10.71 18.71
C VAL A 19 -23.57 -10.29 18.29
N GLU A 20 -23.46 -9.13 17.64
CA GLU A 20 -22.30 -8.70 16.83
C GLU A 20 -21.19 -8.00 17.62
N ARG A 21 -20.98 -8.37 18.88
CA ARG A 21 -19.84 -7.88 19.65
C ARG A 21 -18.85 -8.99 19.86
N PHE A 22 -17.99 -9.18 18.86
CA PHE A 22 -16.80 -10.00 19.02
C PHE A 22 -15.83 -9.37 20.05
N TRP A 23 -15.91 -8.05 20.23
CA TRP A 23 -15.12 -7.28 21.20
C TRP A 23 -15.99 -6.31 22.02
N PRO A 24 -16.33 -6.64 23.27
CA PRO A 24 -17.19 -5.81 24.12
C PRO A 24 -16.66 -4.41 24.48
N TYR A 25 -15.37 -4.14 24.19
CA TYR A 25 -14.67 -2.93 24.63
C TYR A 25 -14.20 -2.04 23.48
N VAL A 26 -14.48 -2.41 22.23
CA VAL A 26 -14.10 -1.64 21.05
C VAL A 26 -15.35 -1.39 20.24
N ASP A 27 -15.77 -0.13 20.17
CA ASP A 27 -16.86 0.31 19.30
C ASP A 27 -16.32 0.51 17.87
N LEU A 28 -15.97 -0.61 17.22
CA LEU A 28 -15.53 -0.61 15.83
C LEU A 28 -16.74 -0.75 14.90
N PRO A 29 -16.89 0.09 13.86
CA PRO A 29 -17.94 -0.11 12.86
C PRO A 29 -17.76 -1.44 12.14
N GLU A 30 -18.88 -2.09 11.80
CA GLU A 30 -18.89 -3.43 11.18
C GLU A 30 -18.27 -3.45 9.78
N GLN A 31 -18.52 -2.38 9.00
CA GLN A 31 -17.90 -2.18 7.70
C GLN A 31 -16.77 -1.16 7.83
N PRO A 32 -15.57 -1.48 7.32
CA PRO A 32 -14.52 -0.47 7.19
C PRO A 32 -15.05 0.68 6.34
N ALA A 33 -14.66 1.91 6.68
CA ALA A 33 -15.03 3.06 5.87
C ALA A 33 -14.41 2.94 4.46
N ASP A 34 -15.02 3.56 3.46
CA ASP A 34 -14.51 3.53 2.08
C ASP A 34 -13.05 4.05 2.00
N ASP A 35 -12.70 5.03 2.84
CA ASP A 35 -11.35 5.57 2.97
C ASP A 35 -10.36 4.52 3.54
N GLU A 36 -10.81 3.69 4.48
CA GLU A 36 -10.01 2.60 5.06
C GLU A 36 -9.85 1.45 4.04
N LEU A 37 -10.88 1.14 3.27
CA LEU A 37 -10.85 0.16 2.18
C LEU A 37 -9.92 0.59 1.05
N ALA A 38 -10.00 1.86 0.62
CA ALA A 38 -9.10 2.40 -0.40
C ALA A 38 -7.65 2.47 0.05
N ALA A 39 -7.41 2.66 1.34
CA ALA A 39 -6.06 2.56 1.88
C ALA A 39 -5.49 1.14 1.72
N LEU A 40 -6.32 0.09 1.73
CA LEU A 40 -5.85 -1.30 1.77
C LEU A 40 -5.58 -1.90 0.39
N ASN A 41 -6.36 -1.54 -0.64
CA ASN A 41 -6.20 -2.11 -1.98
C ASN A 41 -6.26 -1.03 -3.08
N PRO A 42 -5.19 -0.86 -3.88
CA PRO A 42 -5.15 0.09 -5.00
C PRO A 42 -6.26 -0.12 -6.04
N GLU A 43 -6.57 -1.36 -6.39
CA GLU A 43 -7.63 -1.68 -7.38
C GLU A 43 -9.01 -1.33 -6.84
N LEU A 44 -9.21 -1.54 -5.52
CA LEU A 44 -10.45 -1.15 -4.86
C LEU A 44 -10.59 0.37 -4.75
N SER A 45 -9.51 1.06 -4.44
CA SER A 45 -9.47 2.53 -4.43
C SER A 45 -9.85 3.10 -5.80
N GLU A 46 -9.30 2.55 -6.89
CA GLU A 46 -9.64 2.95 -8.25
C GLU A 46 -11.11 2.64 -8.60
N ALA A 47 -11.65 1.50 -8.19
CA ALA A 47 -13.06 1.16 -8.42
C ALA A 47 -14.04 2.08 -7.66
N LEU A 48 -13.70 2.48 -6.43
CA LEU A 48 -14.54 3.33 -5.57
C LEU A 48 -14.44 4.82 -5.94
N PHE A 49 -13.23 5.31 -6.24
CA PHE A 49 -12.94 6.74 -6.37
C PHE A 49 -12.46 7.17 -7.77
N GLY A 50 -12.25 6.21 -8.69
CA GLY A 50 -11.67 6.45 -10.00
C GLY A 50 -10.15 6.59 -9.99
N THR A 51 -9.54 6.69 -11.17
CA THR A 51 -8.08 6.85 -11.30
C THR A 51 -7.67 8.26 -10.83
N PRO A 52 -6.88 8.40 -9.74
CA PRO A 52 -6.45 9.70 -9.29
C PRO A 52 -5.51 10.34 -10.33
N LYS A 53 -5.65 11.66 -10.56
CA LYS A 53 -4.72 12.45 -11.40
C LYS A 53 -3.39 12.72 -10.70
N LEU A 54 -2.90 11.77 -9.91
CA LEU A 54 -1.62 11.89 -9.23
C LEU A 54 -0.49 11.59 -10.23
N PRO A 55 0.68 12.23 -10.07
CA PRO A 55 1.86 11.74 -10.76
C PRO A 55 2.13 10.30 -10.32
N PHE A 56 2.67 9.50 -11.25
CA PHE A 56 3.05 8.12 -10.94
C PHE A 56 3.98 8.08 -9.71
N SER A 57 3.90 7.01 -8.95
CA SER A 57 4.60 6.83 -7.68
C SER A 57 5.46 5.58 -7.67
N VAL A 58 6.53 5.63 -6.89
CA VAL A 58 7.40 4.48 -6.62
C VAL A 58 7.34 4.19 -5.13
N THR A 59 6.95 2.98 -4.78
CA THR A 59 6.84 2.54 -3.40
C THR A 59 7.90 1.48 -3.12
N LEU A 60 8.71 1.70 -2.07
CA LEU A 60 9.61 0.70 -1.54
C LEU A 60 8.92 -0.02 -0.38
N GLU A 61 8.85 -1.34 -0.46
CA GLU A 61 8.40 -2.20 0.62
C GLU A 61 9.56 -3.08 1.10
N PHE A 62 9.85 -3.10 2.40
CA PHE A 62 10.96 -3.89 2.93
C PHE A 62 10.69 -4.40 4.35
N SER A 63 11.30 -5.53 4.70
CA SER A 63 11.27 -6.10 6.06
C SER A 63 12.21 -5.34 7.02
N PRO A 64 11.99 -5.42 8.34
CA PRO A 64 13.06 -5.11 9.29
C PRO A 64 14.27 -6.01 9.05
N PHE A 65 15.47 -5.48 9.27
CA PHE A 65 16.74 -6.19 9.12
C PHE A 65 17.70 -5.83 10.26
N GLU A 66 18.60 -6.75 10.61
CA GLU A 66 19.57 -6.57 11.69
C GLU A 66 20.84 -5.86 11.20
N ALA A 67 20.76 -4.54 11.02
CA ALA A 67 21.93 -3.70 10.75
C ALA A 67 21.78 -2.30 11.37
N PRO A 68 22.89 -1.60 11.69
CA PRO A 68 22.85 -0.22 12.18
C PRO A 68 22.11 0.74 11.25
N ASP A 69 22.14 0.45 9.94
CA ASP A 69 21.52 1.27 8.90
C ASP A 69 19.98 1.27 8.95
N LEU A 70 19.34 0.36 9.72
CA LEU A 70 17.87 0.30 9.82
C LEU A 70 17.29 1.60 10.36
N ALA A 71 17.92 2.19 11.38
CA ALA A 71 17.47 3.45 11.95
C ALA A 71 17.46 4.58 10.90
N ARG A 72 18.50 4.62 10.06
CA ARG A 72 18.61 5.59 8.96
C ARG A 72 17.60 5.33 7.85
N ALA A 73 17.39 4.07 7.48
CA ALA A 73 16.37 3.69 6.50
C ALA A 73 14.97 4.13 6.95
N LEU A 74 14.62 3.91 8.23
CA LEU A 74 13.33 4.31 8.78
C LEU A 74 13.17 5.83 8.86
N GLU A 75 14.24 6.57 9.14
CA GLU A 75 14.23 8.04 9.10
C GLU A 75 13.88 8.55 7.69
N ILE A 76 14.54 8.02 6.66
CA ILE A 76 14.28 8.40 5.26
C ILE A 76 12.87 7.96 4.85
N ALA A 77 12.46 6.75 5.21
CA ALA A 77 11.13 6.21 4.90
C ALA A 77 10.01 7.06 5.52
N ARG A 78 10.16 7.52 6.77
CA ARG A 78 9.19 8.38 7.45
C ARG A 78 9.11 9.79 6.87
N ALA A 79 10.17 10.24 6.20
CA ALA A 79 10.20 11.52 5.47
C ALA A 79 9.67 11.41 4.02
N SER A 80 9.20 10.23 3.60
CA SER A 80 8.59 10.03 2.29
C SER A 80 7.19 10.67 2.20
N ALA A 81 6.59 10.66 1.01
CA ALA A 81 5.26 11.23 0.80
C ALA A 81 4.19 10.47 1.59
N GLU A 82 4.38 9.16 1.77
CA GLU A 82 3.52 8.32 2.57
C GLU A 82 4.30 7.15 3.16
N TYR A 83 4.19 6.97 4.48
CA TYR A 83 4.82 5.89 5.20
C TYR A 83 3.79 5.03 5.93
N ARG A 84 3.91 3.71 5.83
CA ARG A 84 3.07 2.76 6.55
C ARG A 84 3.88 1.60 7.11
N GLU A 85 3.47 1.12 8.27
CA GLU A 85 3.93 -0.13 8.84
C GLU A 85 2.80 -1.16 8.69
N LEU A 86 3.05 -2.24 7.98
CA LEU A 86 2.09 -3.31 7.73
C LEU A 86 2.50 -4.55 8.51
N GLY A 87 1.53 -5.26 9.09
CA GLY A 87 1.77 -6.52 9.78
C GLY A 87 2.48 -6.40 11.14
N THR A 88 2.69 -7.55 11.78
CA THR A 88 3.34 -7.67 13.09
C THR A 88 4.39 -8.79 13.10
N GLY A 89 5.40 -8.67 13.97
CA GLY A 89 6.49 -9.64 14.09
C GLY A 89 7.25 -9.86 12.77
N GLU A 90 7.42 -11.12 12.40
CA GLU A 90 8.10 -11.57 11.16
C GLU A 90 7.44 -11.09 9.87
N ARG A 91 6.13 -10.79 9.92
CA ARG A 91 5.37 -10.26 8.77
C ARG A 91 5.39 -8.75 8.69
N ARG A 92 6.15 -8.07 9.56
CA ARG A 92 6.26 -6.61 9.51
C ARG A 92 6.89 -6.18 8.19
N ARG A 93 6.27 -5.20 7.54
CA ARG A 93 6.74 -4.56 6.30
C ARG A 93 6.66 -3.05 6.47
N TYR A 94 7.71 -2.36 6.06
CA TYR A 94 7.75 -0.91 5.98
C TYR A 94 7.50 -0.52 4.55
N ARG A 95 6.52 0.36 4.34
CA ARG A 95 6.12 0.85 3.03
C ARG A 95 6.38 2.35 2.97
N ALA A 96 7.16 2.79 1.99
CA ALA A 96 7.50 4.19 1.77
C ALA A 96 7.26 4.59 0.31
N ARG A 97 6.38 5.57 0.10
CA ARG A 97 5.98 6.05 -1.23
C ARG A 97 6.69 7.34 -1.60
N PHE A 98 7.22 7.38 -2.81
CA PHE A 98 7.94 8.50 -3.38
C PHE A 98 7.32 8.95 -4.70
N PHE A 99 7.42 10.24 -4.99
CA PHE A 99 7.10 10.80 -6.29
C PHE A 99 8.39 11.13 -7.06
N PRO A 100 8.33 11.38 -8.38
CA PRO A 100 9.52 11.66 -9.19
C PRO A 100 10.37 12.82 -8.68
N ARG A 101 9.75 13.81 -8.02
CA ARG A 101 10.43 14.93 -7.36
C ARG A 101 11.29 14.52 -6.15
N ASP A 102 11.04 13.36 -5.59
CA ASP A 102 11.71 12.81 -4.40
C ASP A 102 12.82 11.80 -4.77
N ALA A 103 13.25 11.78 -6.05
CA ALA A 103 14.18 10.79 -6.60
C ALA A 103 15.48 10.62 -5.79
N VAL A 104 16.01 11.71 -5.20
CA VAL A 104 17.20 11.65 -4.34
C VAL A 104 16.92 10.83 -3.08
N ARG A 105 15.83 11.12 -2.35
CA ARG A 105 15.47 10.38 -1.12
C ARG A 105 15.12 8.92 -1.42
N LEU A 106 14.45 8.67 -2.53
CA LEU A 106 14.16 7.31 -2.99
C LEU A 106 15.47 6.53 -3.21
N ARG A 107 16.45 7.15 -3.88
CA ARG A 107 17.77 6.54 -4.08
C ARG A 107 18.50 6.30 -2.76
N ASP A 108 18.53 7.30 -1.87
CA ASP A 108 19.18 7.18 -0.56
C ASP A 108 18.62 6.01 0.25
N LEU A 109 17.29 5.84 0.25
CA LEU A 109 16.66 4.70 0.91
C LEU A 109 17.02 3.38 0.21
N PHE A 110 16.92 3.34 -1.13
CA PHE A 110 17.20 2.14 -1.91
C PHE A 110 18.65 1.67 -1.79
N GLU A 111 19.62 2.57 -1.65
CA GLU A 111 21.02 2.20 -1.40
C GLU A 111 21.21 1.44 -0.08
N ILE A 112 20.34 1.67 0.91
CA ILE A 112 20.35 0.95 2.19
C ILE A 112 19.59 -0.37 2.08
N VAL A 113 18.34 -0.33 1.61
CA VAL A 113 17.43 -1.49 1.68
C VAL A 113 17.55 -2.41 0.48
N GLY A 114 17.96 -1.90 -0.69
CA GLY A 114 18.04 -2.63 -1.94
C GLY A 114 19.08 -3.76 -1.97
N ARG A 115 19.89 -3.96 -0.93
CA ARG A 115 20.73 -5.16 -0.81
C ARG A 115 19.97 -6.39 -0.31
N TYR A 116 18.81 -6.20 0.30
CA TYR A 116 17.99 -7.28 0.85
C TYR A 116 17.00 -7.79 -0.20
N ASP A 117 16.85 -9.10 -0.28
CA ASP A 117 15.89 -9.82 -1.12
C ASP A 117 14.44 -9.58 -0.69
N THR A 118 14.23 -9.17 0.56
CA THR A 118 12.93 -8.76 1.12
C THR A 118 12.49 -7.36 0.71
N THR A 119 13.24 -6.68 -0.17
CA THR A 119 12.88 -5.36 -0.67
C THR A 119 12.19 -5.46 -2.03
N ASP A 120 10.92 -5.09 -2.05
CA ASP A 120 10.11 -4.98 -3.25
C ASP A 120 9.99 -3.52 -3.70
N VAL A 121 9.95 -3.35 -5.02
CA VAL A 121 9.75 -2.06 -5.68
C VAL A 121 8.41 -2.13 -6.40
N LEU A 122 7.49 -1.23 -6.03
CA LEU A 122 6.15 -1.17 -6.59
C LEU A 122 5.98 0.13 -7.37
N ILE A 123 5.24 0.07 -8.47
CA ILE A 123 4.86 1.24 -9.26
C ILE A 123 3.36 1.45 -9.07
N ASP A 124 2.97 2.63 -8.57
CA ASP A 124 1.60 2.91 -8.15
C ASP A 124 1.02 1.82 -7.25
N ASP A 125 1.81 1.43 -6.25
CA ASP A 125 1.51 0.37 -5.27
C ASP A 125 1.26 -1.02 -5.85
N ARG A 126 1.54 -1.22 -7.14
CA ARG A 126 1.40 -2.49 -7.82
C ARG A 126 2.77 -3.11 -8.14
N PRO A 127 2.90 -4.44 -8.00
CA PRO A 127 4.09 -5.12 -8.47
C PRO A 127 4.12 -5.08 -10.00
N VAL A 128 5.26 -4.69 -10.56
CA VAL A 128 5.49 -4.71 -12.01
C VAL A 128 6.77 -5.48 -12.34
N PRO A 129 6.83 -6.17 -13.49
CA PRO A 129 8.04 -6.86 -13.91
C PRO A 129 9.23 -5.89 -14.01
N TYR A 130 10.40 -6.34 -13.55
CA TYR A 130 11.66 -5.58 -13.62
C TYR A 130 11.58 -4.18 -12.97
N ALA A 131 10.74 -4.01 -11.93
CA ALA A 131 10.59 -2.75 -11.22
C ALA A 131 11.95 -2.19 -10.76
N ARG A 132 12.78 -3.06 -10.20
CA ARG A 132 14.11 -2.70 -9.71
C ARG A 132 15.09 -2.40 -10.85
N GLU A 133 15.12 -3.23 -11.88
CA GLU A 133 16.15 -3.23 -12.93
C GLU A 133 15.89 -2.23 -14.05
N LEU A 134 14.65 -1.76 -14.20
CA LEU A 134 14.24 -0.84 -15.26
C LEU A 134 13.76 0.49 -14.71
N TRP A 135 12.79 0.49 -13.79
CA TRP A 135 12.13 1.72 -13.36
C TRP A 135 13.02 2.61 -12.50
N LEU A 136 13.73 2.03 -11.54
CA LEU A 136 14.66 2.81 -10.73
C LEU A 136 15.78 3.48 -11.58
N PRO A 137 16.39 2.81 -12.58
CA PRO A 137 17.26 3.46 -13.58
C PRO A 137 16.68 4.71 -14.21
N LEU A 138 15.44 4.61 -14.65
CA LEU A 138 14.75 5.73 -15.27
C LEU A 138 14.54 6.89 -14.29
N ILE A 139 14.26 6.60 -13.03
CA ILE A 139 14.13 7.61 -11.97
C ILE A 139 15.46 8.28 -11.65
N TRP A 140 16.57 7.54 -11.64
CA TRP A 140 17.88 8.13 -11.32
C TRP A 140 18.31 9.20 -12.34
N PHE A 141 17.85 9.15 -13.59
CA PHE A 141 18.06 10.23 -14.57
C PHE A 141 17.39 11.57 -14.20
N LEU A 142 16.48 11.58 -13.23
CA LEU A 142 15.84 12.79 -12.72
C LEU A 142 16.72 13.52 -11.68
N ILE A 143 17.73 12.83 -11.14
CA ILE A 143 18.70 13.42 -10.20
C ILE A 143 19.68 14.28 -10.99
N ARG A 144 19.77 15.56 -10.64
CA ARG A 144 20.67 16.53 -11.28
C ARG A 144 21.92 16.76 -10.45
#